data_AF-A0AAJ0BPX4-F1
#
_entry.id   AF-A0AAJ0BPX4-F1
#
_cell.length_a   1.000
_cell.length_b   1.000
_cell.length_c   1.000
_cell.angle_alpha   90.00
_cell.angle_beta   90.00
_cell.angle_gamma   90.00
#
_symmetry.space_group_name_H-M   'P 1'
#
loop_
_entity.id
_entity.type
_entity.pdbx_description
1 polymer ?
#
loop_
_entity_poly.entity_id
_entity_poly.type
_entity_poly.pdbx_seq_one_letter_code
_entity_poly.pdbx_strand_id
1 'polypeptide(L)'
;MALLSFRCRNSADLERLSEEQKGLRVTSQLNEKELNSPASGWTYRHLIAYHLLTSPAKPYLTIFKTDHDNECPVCKPHKPCRQRLDGVLTDDPCPRNLFQCTESELMRLPNGAFWVALARATRPEPLGDERSHPQRERKPVVRNDQMDSSTVIPGSSSPTMPSSSEFEVSLNIDGIDEDEHEARRRKPEEVTVHLVICFLQLFLNLWLVQDPHGTTEVRPRIECRRSEIRTGAGSVLAEDDGGICTMVRKAGGWAMKHPFLALLEAKRAFKQIYFDEHTGEGKPIASNETLAQCLGEAVVTWRANPDYSQQDIFMIAATNSFLRFMHFRRNALCHILALLRWHDAHSTLELSEGQEDTDDSMEEDIE
;
A
#
# COMPACT_ATOMS: atom_id res chain seq x y z
N MET A 1 3.17 2.93 -24.07
CA MET A 1 3.66 1.78 -23.27
C MET A 1 2.65 1.49 -22.19
N ALA A 2 2.15 0.26 -22.08
CA ALA A 2 1.08 -0.08 -21.15
C ALA A 2 1.58 -0.04 -19.70
N LEU A 3 0.92 0.76 -18.86
CA LEU A 3 1.21 0.97 -17.44
C LEU A 3 1.23 -0.39 -16.71
N LEU A 4 2.41 -0.74 -16.17
CA LEU A 4 2.74 -2.05 -15.60
C LEU A 4 2.17 -2.21 -14.19
N SER A 5 0.87 -2.50 -14.05
CA SER A 5 0.41 -3.22 -12.86
C SER A 5 0.97 -4.65 -12.95
N PHE A 6 1.76 -5.11 -11.96
CA PHE A 6 2.42 -6.43 -11.94
C PHE A 6 1.58 -7.55 -12.57
N ARG A 7 2.01 -8.06 -13.74
CA ARG A 7 1.28 -9.03 -14.59
C ARG A 7 1.65 -10.48 -14.32
N CYS A 8 2.40 -10.77 -13.25
CA CYS A 8 2.85 -12.13 -12.95
C CYS A 8 1.68 -13.00 -12.51
N ARG A 9 1.04 -13.70 -13.46
CA ARG A 9 -0.19 -14.46 -13.23
C ARG A 9 0.07 -15.96 -13.05
N ASN A 10 1.21 -16.42 -13.49
CA ASN A 10 1.61 -17.83 -13.48
C ASN A 10 3.13 -17.95 -13.32
N SER A 11 3.62 -19.18 -13.15
CA SER A 11 5.04 -19.46 -12.94
C SER A 11 5.93 -19.05 -14.13
N ALA A 12 5.45 -19.15 -15.36
CA ALA A 12 6.23 -18.76 -16.54
C ALA A 12 6.45 -17.24 -16.61
N ASP A 13 5.46 -16.44 -16.19
CA ASP A 13 5.63 -15.01 -16.04
C ASP A 13 6.69 -14.67 -14.98
N LEU A 14 6.70 -15.43 -13.87
CA LEU A 14 7.66 -15.25 -12.78
C LEU A 14 9.09 -15.60 -13.23
N GLU A 15 9.24 -16.70 -13.97
CA GLU A 15 10.53 -17.13 -14.52
C GLU A 15 11.13 -16.07 -15.45
N ARG A 16 10.33 -15.54 -16.38
CA ARG A 16 10.77 -14.45 -17.27
C ARG A 16 11.19 -13.20 -16.48
N LEU A 17 10.41 -12.79 -15.49
CA LEU A 17 10.76 -11.62 -14.65
C LEU A 17 12.01 -11.88 -13.80
N SER A 18 12.19 -13.11 -13.31
CA SER A 18 13.40 -13.55 -12.61
C SER A 18 14.62 -13.43 -13.52
N GLU A 19 14.54 -13.90 -14.77
CA GLU A 19 15.63 -13.81 -15.75
C GLU A 19 16.03 -12.36 -16.05
N GLU A 20 15.06 -11.47 -16.24
CA GLU A 20 15.28 -10.03 -16.38
C GLU A 20 15.99 -9.41 -15.15
N GLN A 21 15.85 -10.05 -13.98
CA GLN A 21 16.43 -9.63 -12.70
C GLN A 21 17.62 -10.47 -12.26
N LYS A 22 18.44 -10.91 -13.21
CA LYS A 22 19.67 -11.68 -12.96
C LYS A 22 19.41 -13.04 -12.29
N GLY A 23 18.28 -13.67 -12.59
CA GLY A 23 17.89 -14.97 -12.03
C GLY A 23 17.43 -14.91 -10.58
N LEU A 24 16.83 -13.79 -10.16
CA LEU A 24 16.29 -13.63 -8.80
C LEU A 24 15.11 -14.58 -8.57
N ARG A 25 15.29 -15.54 -7.66
CA ARG A 25 14.36 -16.60 -7.32
C ARG A 25 14.15 -16.78 -5.81
N VAL A 26 15.00 -16.27 -4.94
CA VAL A 26 14.83 -16.45 -3.49
C VAL A 26 15.20 -15.19 -2.75
N THR A 27 14.71 -15.05 -1.52
CA THR A 27 14.96 -13.87 -0.68
C THR A 27 16.45 -13.68 -0.38
N SER A 28 17.23 -14.76 -0.25
CA SER A 28 18.69 -14.68 0.00
C SER A 28 19.49 -14.05 -1.14
N GLN A 29 18.91 -13.89 -2.33
CA GLN A 29 19.54 -13.19 -3.46
C GLN A 29 19.24 -11.68 -3.46
N LEU A 30 18.45 -11.18 -2.51
CA LEU A 30 18.35 -9.76 -2.22
C LEU A 30 19.63 -9.31 -1.51
N ASN A 31 20.08 -8.07 -1.76
CA ASN A 31 21.24 -7.55 -1.05
C ASN A 31 20.92 -7.24 0.42
N GLU A 32 21.95 -7.03 1.24
CA GLU A 32 21.81 -6.79 2.68
C GLU A 32 20.85 -5.62 3.00
N LYS A 33 20.91 -4.52 2.23
CA LYS A 33 20.00 -3.38 2.39
C LYS A 33 18.55 -3.74 2.07
N GLU A 34 18.33 -4.57 1.05
CA GLU A 34 16.99 -5.05 0.67
C GLU A 34 16.43 -6.07 1.68
N LEU A 35 17.27 -6.92 2.25
CA LEU A 35 16.88 -7.89 3.28
C LEU A 35 16.45 -7.21 4.59
N ASN A 36 17.08 -6.08 4.90
CA ASN A 36 16.84 -5.31 6.11
C ASN A 36 15.92 -4.10 5.90
N SER A 37 15.35 -3.93 4.70
CA SER A 37 14.45 -2.81 4.45
C SER A 37 13.12 -3.02 5.18
N PRO A 38 12.55 -1.96 5.79
CA PRO A 38 11.18 -2.02 6.28
C PRO A 38 10.22 -2.28 5.11
N ALA A 39 9.01 -2.79 5.39
CA ALA A 39 8.00 -3.09 4.37
C ALA A 39 7.76 -1.90 3.42
N SER A 40 7.74 -0.67 3.94
CA SER A 40 7.62 0.56 3.14
C SER A 40 8.77 0.81 2.14
N GLY A 41 9.92 0.14 2.33
CA GLY A 41 11.05 0.14 1.43
C GLY A 41 11.13 -1.08 0.50
N TRP A 42 10.10 -1.95 0.48
CA TRP A 42 10.07 -3.09 -0.43
C TRP A 42 9.78 -2.65 -1.86
N THR A 43 10.38 -3.37 -2.80
CA THR A 43 10.32 -3.05 -4.23
C THR A 43 9.82 -4.23 -5.04
N TYR A 44 9.72 -4.06 -6.36
CA TYR A 44 9.36 -5.16 -7.27
C TYR A 44 10.31 -6.37 -7.16
N ARG A 45 11.57 -6.19 -6.72
CA ARG A 45 12.50 -7.30 -6.47
C ARG A 45 12.02 -8.18 -5.32
N HIS A 46 11.45 -7.60 -4.28
CA HIS A 46 10.81 -8.36 -3.20
C HIS A 46 9.62 -9.16 -3.73
N LEU A 47 8.80 -8.60 -4.63
CA LEU A 47 7.69 -9.36 -5.24
C LEU A 47 8.16 -10.63 -5.96
N ILE A 48 9.27 -10.55 -6.68
CA ILE A 48 9.88 -11.69 -7.39
C ILE A 48 10.46 -12.68 -6.39
N ALA A 49 11.28 -12.21 -5.44
CA ALA A 49 11.93 -13.06 -4.44
C ALA A 49 10.92 -13.81 -3.54
N TYR A 50 9.76 -13.20 -3.32
CA TYR A 50 8.63 -13.75 -2.58
C TYR A 50 7.62 -14.49 -3.48
N HIS A 51 7.92 -14.67 -4.77
CA HIS A 51 7.10 -15.44 -5.71
C HIS A 51 5.63 -14.99 -5.77
N LEU A 52 5.38 -13.69 -5.66
CA LEU A 52 4.01 -13.19 -5.65
C LEU A 52 3.33 -13.47 -7.00
N LEU A 53 2.21 -14.17 -6.97
CA LEU A 53 1.34 -14.35 -8.13
C LEU A 53 0.06 -13.54 -7.95
N THR A 54 -0.29 -12.72 -8.96
CA THR A 54 -1.48 -11.88 -8.93
C THR A 54 -2.61 -12.52 -9.72
N SER A 55 -3.81 -12.51 -9.14
CA SER A 55 -5.03 -12.84 -9.88
C SER A 55 -5.61 -11.58 -10.53
N PRO A 56 -6.34 -11.71 -11.65
CA PRO A 56 -7.02 -10.57 -12.24
C PRO A 56 -7.95 -9.89 -11.23
N ALA A 57 -8.00 -8.55 -11.28
CA ALA A 57 -8.94 -7.79 -10.47
C ALA A 57 -10.39 -8.21 -10.78
N LYS A 58 -11.21 -8.29 -9.73
CA LYS A 58 -12.63 -8.63 -9.81
C LYS A 58 -13.45 -7.62 -9.00
N PRO A 59 -14.76 -7.49 -9.26
CA PRO A 59 -15.63 -6.60 -8.50
C PRO A 59 -15.69 -6.91 -6.98
N TYR A 60 -15.39 -8.16 -6.60
CA TYR A 60 -15.27 -8.59 -5.21
C TYR A 60 -14.21 -9.69 -5.08
N LEU A 61 -13.70 -9.89 -3.86
CA LEU A 61 -12.70 -10.92 -3.58
C LEU A 61 -13.29 -12.32 -3.78
N THR A 62 -12.56 -13.19 -4.48
CA THR A 62 -13.07 -14.51 -4.90
C THR A 62 -13.44 -15.40 -3.70
N ILE A 63 -12.78 -15.23 -2.56
CA ILE A 63 -13.10 -15.97 -1.33
C ILE A 63 -14.52 -15.71 -0.85
N PHE A 64 -15.08 -14.53 -1.11
CA PHE A 64 -16.45 -14.17 -0.76
C PHE A 64 -17.46 -14.49 -1.87
N LYS A 65 -17.05 -15.15 -2.96
CA LYS A 65 -17.95 -15.39 -4.09
C LYS A 65 -19.18 -16.20 -3.70
N THR A 66 -18.98 -17.30 -2.97
CA THR A 66 -20.08 -18.16 -2.54
C THR A 66 -21.06 -17.41 -1.64
N ASP A 67 -20.53 -16.64 -0.69
CA ASP A 67 -21.35 -15.83 0.22
C ASP A 67 -22.07 -14.73 -0.54
N HIS A 68 -21.40 -14.09 -1.50
CA HIS A 68 -22.00 -13.04 -2.31
C HIS A 68 -23.15 -13.58 -3.19
N ASP A 69 -22.94 -14.72 -3.85
CA ASP A 69 -23.93 -15.30 -4.77
C ASP A 69 -25.18 -15.83 -4.05
N ASN A 70 -25.00 -16.33 -2.81
CA ASN A 70 -26.05 -17.03 -2.06
C ASN A 70 -26.66 -16.21 -0.93
N GLU A 71 -25.84 -15.42 -0.23
CA GLU A 71 -26.17 -14.75 1.03
C GLU A 71 -25.98 -13.22 0.96
N CYS A 72 -25.68 -12.59 -0.17
CA CYS A 72 -25.54 -11.12 -0.16
C CYS A 72 -26.90 -10.43 0.10
N PRO A 73 -27.10 -9.71 1.23
CA PRO A 73 -28.38 -9.05 1.51
C PRO A 73 -28.65 -7.88 0.54
N VAL A 74 -27.62 -7.29 -0.06
CA VAL A 74 -27.75 -6.22 -1.06
C VAL A 74 -28.19 -6.76 -2.42
N CYS A 75 -27.56 -7.85 -2.89
CA CYS A 75 -27.85 -8.40 -4.22
C CYS A 75 -29.04 -9.37 -4.21
N LYS A 76 -29.41 -9.91 -3.05
CA LYS A 76 -30.48 -10.90 -2.86
C LYS A 76 -31.38 -10.52 -1.68
N PRO A 77 -32.02 -9.34 -1.67
CA PRO A 77 -32.75 -8.81 -0.51
C PRO A 77 -33.93 -9.68 -0.05
N HIS A 78 -34.48 -10.52 -0.93
CA HIS A 78 -35.61 -11.38 -0.63
C HIS A 78 -35.23 -12.82 -0.24
N LYS A 79 -33.94 -13.15 -0.21
CA LYS A 79 -33.48 -14.48 0.23
C LYS A 79 -33.16 -14.47 1.73
N PRO A 80 -33.47 -15.55 2.46
CA PRO A 80 -32.97 -15.73 3.82
C PRO A 80 -31.45 -15.66 3.81
N CYS A 81 -30.89 -14.80 4.66
CA CYS A 81 -29.46 -14.56 4.77
C CYS A 81 -29.03 -14.55 6.24
N ARG A 82 -27.82 -15.05 6.52
CA ARG A 82 -27.18 -14.96 7.84
C ARG A 82 -26.74 -13.55 8.19
N GLN A 83 -26.31 -12.77 7.20
CA GLN A 83 -26.00 -11.36 7.34
C GLN A 83 -27.28 -10.54 7.29
N ARG A 84 -27.51 -9.73 8.32
CA ARG A 84 -28.65 -8.83 8.39
C ARG A 84 -28.12 -7.41 8.35
N LEU A 85 -28.71 -6.60 7.47
CA LEU A 85 -28.51 -5.16 7.51
C LEU A 85 -29.64 -4.56 8.34
N ASP A 86 -29.32 -3.56 9.16
CA ASP A 86 -30.35 -2.77 9.80
C ASP A 86 -31.08 -2.01 8.70
N GLY A 87 -32.42 -2.02 8.72
CA GLY A 87 -33.30 -1.53 7.66
C GLY A 87 -33.20 -0.01 7.41
N VAL A 88 -32.29 0.66 8.11
CA VAL A 88 -31.90 2.06 7.96
C VAL A 88 -30.68 2.20 7.05
N LEU A 89 -30.61 1.39 5.99
CA LEU A 89 -30.11 1.91 4.71
C LEU A 89 -31.15 2.92 4.23
N THR A 90 -31.26 4.05 4.92
CA THR A 90 -32.03 5.18 4.42
C THR A 90 -31.52 5.43 3.02
N ASP A 91 -32.43 5.59 2.06
CA ASP A 91 -32.19 6.34 0.84
C ASP A 91 -31.71 7.74 1.26
N ASP A 92 -30.47 7.83 1.74
CA ASP A 92 -29.83 9.06 2.14
C ASP A 92 -29.00 9.42 0.92
N PRO A 93 -29.61 10.12 -0.06
CA PRO A 93 -28.89 10.48 -1.26
C PRO A 93 -27.66 11.27 -0.83
N CYS A 94 -26.53 10.97 -1.47
CA CYS A 94 -25.33 11.80 -1.38
C CYS A 94 -25.77 13.29 -1.34
N PRO A 95 -25.38 14.06 -0.30
CA PRO A 95 -25.85 15.42 -0.16
C PRO A 95 -25.62 16.18 -1.46
N ARG A 96 -26.69 16.70 -2.07
CA ARG A 96 -26.63 17.31 -3.43
C ARG A 96 -25.55 18.40 -3.54
N ASN A 97 -25.21 19.00 -2.40
CA ASN A 97 -24.23 20.08 -2.26
C ASN A 97 -22.99 19.66 -1.45
N LEU A 98 -22.59 18.37 -1.48
CA LEU A 98 -21.44 17.85 -0.71
C LEU A 98 -20.18 18.72 -0.81
N PHE A 99 -19.93 19.31 -1.98
CA PHE A 99 -18.77 20.17 -2.23
C PHE A 99 -18.92 21.61 -1.74
N GLN A 100 -20.16 22.07 -1.53
CA GLN A 100 -20.48 23.47 -1.19
C GLN A 100 -20.89 23.65 0.27
N CYS A 101 -21.49 22.63 0.91
CA CYS A 101 -21.93 22.70 2.30
C CYS A 101 -20.76 22.94 3.26
N THR A 102 -21.00 23.66 4.34
CA THR A 102 -20.06 23.73 5.46
C THR A 102 -19.96 22.37 6.16
N GLU A 103 -18.85 22.11 6.84
CA GLU A 103 -18.71 20.89 7.65
C GLU A 103 -19.79 20.80 8.74
N SER A 104 -20.18 21.95 9.31
CA SER A 104 -21.25 22.01 10.32
C SER A 104 -22.61 21.60 9.76
N GLU A 105 -22.91 21.92 8.50
CA GLU A 105 -24.14 21.46 7.85
C GLU A 105 -24.08 19.95 7.59
N LEU A 106 -22.95 19.45 7.07
CA LEU A 106 -22.77 18.02 6.81
C LEU A 106 -22.81 17.19 8.11
N MET A 107 -22.21 17.66 9.21
CA MET A 107 -22.24 16.97 10.51
C MET A 107 -23.65 16.77 11.07
N ARG A 108 -24.61 17.63 10.70
CA ARG A 108 -26.00 17.55 11.17
C ARG A 108 -26.85 16.55 10.37
N LEU A 109 -26.35 16.07 9.24
CA LEU A 109 -27.02 15.04 8.45
C LEU A 109 -26.86 13.66 9.12
N PRO A 110 -27.75 12.70 8.81
CA PRO A 110 -27.49 11.29 9.12
C PRO A 110 -26.13 10.89 8.54
N ASN A 111 -25.35 10.14 9.30
CA ASN A 111 -23.98 9.74 8.93
C ASN A 111 -23.04 10.95 8.68
N GLY A 112 -23.30 12.10 9.30
CA GLY A 112 -22.59 13.36 9.05
C GLY A 112 -21.07 13.28 9.16
N ALA A 113 -20.53 12.44 10.05
CA ALA A 113 -19.08 12.20 10.15
C ALA A 113 -18.50 11.64 8.84
N PHE A 114 -19.19 10.70 8.19
CA PHE A 114 -18.79 10.18 6.88
C PHE A 114 -18.88 11.27 5.80
N TRP A 115 -19.96 12.05 5.77
CA TRP A 115 -20.12 13.13 4.79
C TRP A 115 -19.03 14.20 4.91
N VAL A 116 -18.65 14.57 6.14
CA VAL A 116 -17.53 15.48 6.38
C VAL A 116 -16.21 14.87 5.93
N ALA A 117 -15.93 13.61 6.26
CA ALA A 117 -14.70 12.96 5.85
C ALA A 117 -14.60 12.85 4.32
N LEU A 118 -15.70 12.52 3.64
CA LEU A 118 -15.78 12.44 2.17
C LEU A 118 -15.59 13.81 1.53
N ALA A 119 -16.25 14.84 2.05
CA ALA A 119 -16.07 16.22 1.61
C ALA A 119 -14.61 16.67 1.75
N ARG A 120 -13.98 16.40 2.90
CA ARG A 120 -12.55 16.71 3.14
C ARG A 120 -11.62 15.96 2.21
N ALA A 121 -11.92 14.72 1.84
CA ALA A 121 -11.10 13.95 0.90
C ALA A 121 -11.29 14.41 -0.56
N THR A 122 -12.48 14.86 -0.93
CA THR A 122 -12.83 15.11 -2.35
C THR A 122 -12.72 16.57 -2.79
N ARG A 123 -12.98 17.56 -1.92
CA ARG A 123 -12.94 18.99 -2.28
C ARG A 123 -11.55 19.42 -2.75
N PRO A 124 -11.41 20.19 -3.84
CA PRO A 124 -10.12 20.76 -4.19
C PRO A 124 -9.64 21.66 -3.04
N GLU A 125 -8.38 21.52 -2.63
CA GLU A 125 -7.77 22.55 -1.80
C GLU A 125 -7.61 23.79 -2.67
N PRO A 126 -8.01 24.98 -2.22
CA PRO A 126 -7.65 26.21 -2.92
C PRO A 126 -6.15 26.18 -3.13
N LEU A 127 -5.69 26.40 -4.36
CA LEU A 127 -4.30 26.73 -4.63
C LEU A 127 -4.03 28.01 -3.82
N GLY A 128 -3.57 27.86 -2.58
CA GLY A 128 -3.02 28.99 -1.83
C GLY A 128 -1.98 29.62 -2.75
N ASP A 129 -2.04 30.96 -2.84
CA ASP A 129 -1.18 31.80 -3.67
C ASP A 129 0.15 31.10 -3.94
N GLU A 130 0.51 30.94 -5.22
CA GLU A 130 1.82 30.48 -5.64
C GLU A 130 2.83 30.93 -4.60
N ARG A 131 3.43 29.97 -3.87
CA ARG A 131 4.47 30.31 -2.91
C ARG A 131 5.49 31.10 -3.70
N SER A 132 5.47 32.42 -3.54
CA SER A 132 6.45 33.33 -4.09
C SER A 132 7.71 33.07 -3.30
N HIS A 133 8.41 32.01 -3.70
CA HIS A 133 9.77 31.79 -3.28
C HIS A 133 10.50 33.08 -3.64
N PRO A 134 11.13 33.78 -2.69
CA PRO A 134 11.91 34.96 -3.03
C PRO A 134 12.95 34.52 -4.05
N GLN A 135 12.78 34.93 -5.31
CA GLN A 135 13.76 34.70 -6.35
C GLN A 135 15.01 35.45 -5.92
N ARG A 136 16.00 34.71 -5.44
CA ARG A 136 17.33 35.27 -5.22
C ARG A 136 17.85 35.70 -6.57
N GLU A 137 17.96 37.01 -6.80
CA GLU A 137 18.64 37.57 -7.98
C GLU A 137 20.02 36.90 -8.11
N ARG A 138 20.17 36.09 -9.15
CA ARG A 138 21.46 35.50 -9.51
C ARG A 138 22.29 36.61 -10.14
N LYS A 139 23.15 37.26 -9.36
CA LYS A 139 24.25 38.04 -9.93
C LYS A 139 25.16 37.09 -10.71
N PRO A 140 25.35 37.28 -12.03
CA PRO A 140 26.29 36.47 -12.78
C PRO A 140 27.71 36.72 -12.24
N VAL A 141 28.41 35.64 -11.90
CA VAL A 141 29.82 35.67 -11.54
C VAL A 141 30.62 35.92 -12.82
N VAL A 142 31.16 37.13 -12.97
CA VAL A 142 32.12 37.44 -14.04
C VAL A 142 33.43 36.72 -13.70
N ARG A 143 33.76 35.66 -14.43
CA ARG A 143 35.10 35.08 -14.46
C ARG A 143 35.80 35.60 -15.71
N ASN A 144 36.73 36.53 -15.53
CA ASN A 144 37.67 36.92 -16.58
C ASN A 144 38.60 35.74 -16.87
N ASP A 145 38.98 35.60 -18.15
CA ASP A 145 40.07 34.75 -18.66
C ASP A 145 39.72 33.36 -19.21
N GLN A 146 38.77 33.26 -20.13
CA GLN A 146 38.83 32.16 -21.13
C GLN A 146 38.61 32.67 -22.56
N MET A 147 39.64 32.42 -23.37
CA MET A 147 39.83 32.79 -24.77
C MET A 147 38.77 32.20 -25.71
N ASP A 148 38.37 33.04 -26.65
CA ASP A 148 37.45 32.77 -27.73
C ASP A 148 38.01 31.71 -28.69
N SER A 149 37.34 30.56 -28.80
CA SER A 149 37.70 29.47 -29.72
C SER A 149 36.98 29.59 -31.08
N SER A 150 36.57 30.80 -31.47
CA SER A 150 35.82 31.07 -32.70
C SER A 150 36.61 30.96 -34.01
N THR A 151 37.82 30.39 -34.01
CA THR A 151 38.58 30.17 -35.24
C THR A 151 39.00 28.71 -35.39
N VAL A 152 38.60 28.11 -36.53
CA VAL A 152 39.14 26.89 -37.19
C VAL A 152 38.25 25.62 -37.08
N ILE A 153 37.19 25.55 -37.91
CA ILE A 153 36.92 24.55 -38.99
C ILE A 153 35.40 24.46 -39.31
N PRO A 154 34.99 24.57 -40.60
CA PRO A 154 33.59 24.42 -41.02
C PRO A 154 33.22 22.97 -41.36
N GLY A 155 32.08 22.51 -40.81
CA GLY A 155 31.29 21.41 -41.37
C GLY A 155 31.29 20.07 -40.59
N SER A 156 30.25 19.83 -39.79
CA SER A 156 29.52 18.54 -39.72
C SER A 156 28.30 18.64 -38.80
N SER A 157 27.24 17.92 -39.15
CA SER A 157 25.90 17.97 -38.57
C SER A 157 25.73 17.14 -37.28
N SER A 158 24.91 17.68 -36.35
CA SER A 158 24.15 17.04 -35.23
C SER A 158 24.91 16.50 -33.99
N PRO A 159 24.27 16.39 -32.80
CA PRO A 159 23.16 17.16 -32.22
C PRO A 159 23.43 17.67 -30.78
N THR A 160 22.76 18.76 -30.42
CA THR A 160 22.61 19.26 -29.05
C THR A 160 21.88 18.23 -28.21
N MET A 161 22.51 17.76 -27.12
CA MET A 161 21.81 17.03 -26.07
C MET A 161 20.69 17.91 -25.49
N PRO A 162 19.44 17.42 -25.43
CA PRO A 162 18.47 17.96 -24.51
C PRO A 162 18.58 17.24 -23.17
N SER A 163 18.70 18.05 -22.13
CA SER A 163 18.40 17.77 -20.73
C SER A 163 17.28 16.74 -20.56
N SER A 164 17.47 15.84 -19.59
CA SER A 164 16.46 14.92 -19.08
C SER A 164 15.25 15.68 -18.52
N SER A 165 14.28 15.90 -19.40
CA SER A 165 12.90 16.30 -19.11
C SER A 165 12.06 15.41 -20.01
N GLU A 166 11.75 14.20 -19.56
CA GLU A 166 10.84 13.34 -20.30
C GLU A 166 9.44 13.97 -20.27
N PHE A 167 8.97 14.22 -21.49
CA PHE A 167 7.74 14.88 -21.87
C PHE A 167 6.50 14.31 -21.16
N GLU A 168 5.80 15.20 -20.47
CA GLU A 168 4.39 15.06 -20.13
C GLU A 168 3.58 15.32 -21.41
N VAL A 169 2.93 14.28 -21.93
CA VAL A 169 2.02 14.39 -23.07
C VAL A 169 0.63 14.64 -22.50
N SER A 170 0.22 15.91 -22.47
CA SER A 170 -1.14 16.34 -22.13
C SER A 170 -2.14 15.70 -23.10
N LEU A 171 -2.93 14.74 -22.60
CA LEU A 171 -4.12 14.26 -23.29
C LEU A 171 -5.34 14.92 -22.64
N ASN A 172 -5.67 16.11 -23.14
CA ASN A 172 -6.92 16.81 -22.86
C ASN A 172 -8.11 15.91 -23.24
N ILE A 173 -8.77 15.31 -22.25
CA ILE A 173 -10.09 14.70 -22.38
C ILE A 173 -10.96 15.30 -21.27
N ASP A 174 -11.99 16.04 -21.67
CA ASP A 174 -12.98 16.71 -20.83
C ASP A 174 -13.53 15.77 -19.75
N GLY A 175 -13.34 16.14 -18.48
CA GLY A 175 -14.15 15.61 -17.37
C GLY A 175 -13.49 15.57 -16.00
N ILE A 176 -12.17 15.45 -15.91
CA ILE A 176 -11.42 15.66 -14.66
C ILE A 176 -10.09 16.31 -15.03
N ASP A 177 -9.94 17.56 -14.64
CA ASP A 177 -8.72 18.33 -14.84
C ASP A 177 -7.55 17.59 -14.17
N GLU A 178 -6.44 17.38 -14.88
CA GLU A 178 -5.21 16.82 -14.28
C GLU A 178 -4.80 17.64 -13.04
N ASP A 179 -5.16 18.93 -13.03
CA ASP A 179 -5.03 19.88 -11.92
C ASP A 179 -5.86 19.50 -10.68
N GLU A 180 -7.07 18.92 -10.83
CA GLU A 180 -7.87 18.44 -9.69
C GLU A 180 -7.22 17.22 -9.02
N HIS A 181 -6.62 16.33 -9.81
CA HIS A 181 -5.87 15.21 -9.28
C HIS A 181 -4.58 15.65 -8.61
N GLU A 182 -3.87 16.63 -9.18
CA GLU A 182 -2.69 17.22 -8.55
C GLU A 182 -3.01 17.97 -7.24
N ALA A 183 -4.10 18.74 -7.21
CA ALA A 183 -4.62 19.36 -5.99
C ALA A 183 -4.95 18.31 -4.92
N ARG A 184 -5.51 17.16 -5.32
CA ARG A 184 -5.78 16.03 -4.43
C ARG A 184 -4.50 15.33 -3.93
N ARG A 185 -3.36 15.36 -4.65
CA ARG A 185 -2.08 14.80 -4.15
C ARG A 185 -1.52 15.56 -2.95
N ARG A 186 -1.93 16.81 -2.75
CA ARG A 186 -1.45 17.64 -1.63
C ARG A 186 -2.04 17.18 -0.30
N LYS A 187 -3.17 16.48 -0.33
CA LYS A 187 -3.87 16.04 0.88
C LYS A 187 -3.00 15.12 1.72
N PRO A 188 -3.00 15.32 3.05
CA PRO A 188 -2.36 14.39 3.97
C PRO A 188 -2.99 12.99 3.89
N GLU A 189 -2.19 11.97 4.17
CA GLU A 189 -2.62 10.57 4.15
C GLU A 189 -3.70 10.30 5.21
N GLU A 190 -3.61 11.01 6.33
CA GLU A 190 -4.53 10.98 7.45
C GLU A 190 -5.97 11.35 7.04
N VAL A 191 -6.13 12.18 6.01
CA VAL A 191 -7.46 12.49 5.44
C VAL A 191 -8.07 11.26 4.77
N THR A 192 -7.23 10.50 4.05
CA THR A 192 -7.64 9.23 3.43
C THR A 192 -7.97 8.21 4.51
N VAL A 193 -7.07 8.01 5.49
CA VAL A 193 -7.29 7.09 6.62
C VAL A 193 -8.60 7.43 7.33
N HIS A 194 -8.82 8.71 7.65
CA HIS A 194 -10.03 9.16 8.31
C HIS A 194 -11.30 8.87 7.49
N LEU A 195 -11.28 9.10 6.17
CA LEU A 195 -12.39 8.72 5.29
C LEU A 195 -12.65 7.21 5.33
N VAL A 196 -11.61 6.38 5.23
CA VAL A 196 -11.79 4.92 5.25
C VAL A 196 -12.35 4.46 6.58
N ILE A 197 -11.85 4.99 7.71
CA ILE A 197 -12.35 4.65 9.04
C ILE A 197 -13.82 5.06 9.18
N CYS A 198 -14.21 6.27 8.78
CA CYS A 198 -15.61 6.69 8.82
C CYS A 198 -16.51 5.84 7.92
N PHE A 199 -16.03 5.49 6.72
CA PHE A 199 -16.72 4.55 5.84
C PHE A 199 -16.91 3.20 6.53
N LEU A 200 -15.84 2.58 7.06
CA LEU A 200 -15.96 1.29 7.73
C LEU A 200 -16.85 1.36 8.98
N GLN A 201 -16.85 2.48 9.72
CA GLN A 201 -17.72 2.67 10.89
C GLN A 201 -19.19 2.68 10.47
N LEU A 202 -19.51 3.36 9.37
CA LEU A 202 -20.85 3.38 8.81
C LEU A 202 -21.33 1.94 8.50
N PHE A 203 -20.53 1.17 7.77
CA PHE A 203 -20.92 -0.18 7.38
C PHE A 203 -20.93 -1.17 8.55
N LEU A 204 -19.86 -1.23 9.34
CA LEU A 204 -19.70 -2.25 10.37
C LEU A 204 -20.51 -1.94 11.63
N ASN A 205 -20.54 -0.68 12.07
CA ASN A 205 -21.12 -0.34 13.36
C ASN A 205 -22.59 0.11 13.25
N LEU A 206 -23.00 0.70 12.12
CA LEU A 206 -24.35 1.23 11.96
C LEU A 206 -25.23 0.33 11.07
N TRP A 207 -24.69 -0.19 9.96
CA TRP A 207 -25.52 -0.90 8.98
C TRP A 207 -25.54 -2.41 9.17
N LEU A 208 -24.42 -3.02 9.57
CA LEU A 208 -24.34 -4.45 9.77
C LEU A 208 -24.87 -4.83 11.17
N VAL A 209 -25.93 -5.63 11.23
CA VAL A 209 -26.38 -6.24 12.48
C VAL A 209 -25.41 -7.36 12.82
N GLN A 210 -24.66 -7.15 13.91
CA GLN A 210 -23.65 -8.09 14.40
C GLN A 210 -24.20 -9.04 15.48
N ASP A 211 -23.33 -9.54 16.38
CA ASP A 211 -23.64 -10.53 17.40
C ASP A 211 -24.94 -10.22 18.18
N PRO A 212 -26.01 -11.03 18.03
CA PRO A 212 -27.28 -10.85 18.74
C PRO A 212 -27.15 -10.88 20.26
N HIS A 213 -26.08 -11.49 20.79
CA HIS A 213 -25.82 -11.58 22.22
C HIS A 213 -24.98 -10.42 22.75
N GLY A 214 -24.45 -9.55 21.88
CA GLY A 214 -23.65 -8.38 22.25
C GLY A 214 -22.36 -8.73 23.00
N THR A 215 -21.77 -9.89 22.70
CA THR A 215 -20.53 -10.39 23.31
C THR A 215 -19.30 -10.15 22.44
N THR A 216 -19.49 -10.04 21.12
CA THR A 216 -18.44 -9.72 20.16
C THR A 216 -18.85 -8.59 19.23
N GLU A 217 -17.86 -7.88 18.70
CA GLU A 217 -18.05 -6.79 17.75
C GLU A 217 -16.87 -6.75 16.78
N VAL A 218 -17.13 -6.67 15.49
CA VAL A 218 -16.17 -6.33 14.46
C VAL A 218 -16.26 -4.84 14.22
N ARG A 219 -15.15 -4.13 14.35
CA ARG A 219 -15.13 -2.66 14.20
C ARG A 219 -13.88 -2.18 13.50
N PRO A 220 -13.90 -0.95 12.97
CA PRO A 220 -12.69 -0.30 12.49
C PRO A 220 -11.70 -0.10 13.63
N ARG A 221 -10.44 -0.40 13.36
CA ARG A 221 -9.29 -0.12 14.23
C ARG A 221 -8.65 1.18 13.77
N ILE A 222 -8.58 2.14 14.67
CA ILE A 222 -7.99 3.46 14.42
C ILE A 222 -6.50 3.45 14.76
N GLU A 223 -6.12 2.63 15.75
CA GLU A 223 -4.76 2.55 16.25
C GLU A 223 -3.85 1.88 15.22
N CYS A 224 -2.82 2.58 14.76
CA CYS A 224 -1.72 2.02 13.98
C CYS A 224 -1.03 0.89 14.76
N ARG A 225 -0.61 -0.17 14.07
CA ARG A 225 0.14 -1.28 14.68
C ARG A 225 1.45 -1.50 13.97
N ARG A 226 2.53 -1.33 14.73
CA ARG A 226 3.86 -1.73 14.33
C ARG A 226 4.10 -3.21 14.65
N SER A 227 4.52 -3.94 13.63
CA SER A 227 4.99 -5.32 13.70
C SER A 227 6.48 -5.37 13.36
N GLU A 228 7.22 -6.22 14.05
CA GLU A 228 8.66 -6.40 13.83
C GLU A 228 8.97 -7.89 13.80
N ILE A 229 9.75 -8.31 12.81
CA ILE A 229 10.29 -9.66 12.73
C ILE A 229 11.81 -9.58 12.71
N ARG A 230 12.45 -10.50 13.41
CA ARG A 230 13.89 -10.73 13.27
C ARG A 230 14.15 -11.72 12.15
N THR A 231 15.14 -11.40 11.33
CA THR A 231 15.73 -12.25 10.32
C THR A 231 17.19 -12.47 10.69
N GLY A 232 17.84 -13.50 10.12
CA GLY A 232 19.28 -13.70 10.29
C GLY A 232 20.14 -12.47 9.92
N ALA A 233 19.63 -11.56 9.07
CA ALA A 233 20.33 -10.37 8.60
C ALA A 233 20.00 -9.09 9.41
N GLY A 234 18.97 -9.09 10.25
CA GLY A 234 18.51 -7.90 10.98
C GLY A 234 17.05 -7.94 11.39
N SER A 235 16.38 -6.79 11.40
CA SER A 235 14.95 -6.66 11.73
C SER A 235 14.18 -6.02 10.59
N VAL A 236 13.08 -6.65 10.18
CA VAL A 236 12.14 -6.06 9.21
C VAL A 236 10.93 -5.52 9.96
N LEU A 237 10.63 -4.24 9.70
CA LEU A 237 9.52 -3.52 10.31
C LEU A 237 8.36 -3.36 9.33
N ALA A 238 7.14 -3.46 9.84
CA ALA A 238 5.93 -3.06 9.15
C ALA A 238 5.05 -2.26 10.10
N GLU A 239 4.34 -1.27 9.57
CA GLU A 239 3.37 -0.48 10.31
C GLU A 239 2.17 -0.28 9.41
N ASP A 240 0.97 -0.50 9.95
CA ASP A 240 -0.28 -0.24 9.25
C ASP A 240 -0.94 1.06 9.73
N ASP A 241 -1.87 1.58 8.92
CA ASP A 241 -2.65 2.79 9.21
C ASP A 241 -3.97 2.50 9.95
N GLY A 242 -4.08 1.32 10.56
CA GLY A 242 -5.30 0.82 11.20
C GLY A 242 -5.88 -0.40 10.49
N GLY A 243 -7.21 -0.49 10.40
CA GLY A 243 -7.89 -1.56 9.66
C GLY A 243 -9.17 -2.04 10.32
N ILE A 244 -9.37 -3.36 10.37
CA ILE A 244 -10.54 -4.00 10.98
C ILE A 244 -10.07 -4.95 12.07
N CYS A 245 -10.76 -4.93 13.22
CA CYS A 245 -10.45 -5.79 14.35
C CYS A 245 -11.71 -6.45 14.92
N THR A 246 -11.52 -7.54 15.67
CA THR A 246 -12.56 -8.13 16.53
C THR A 246 -12.35 -7.72 17.97
N MET A 247 -13.44 -7.31 18.60
CA MET A 247 -13.57 -7.00 20.01
C MET A 247 -14.39 -8.07 20.71
N VAL A 248 -14.12 -8.24 22.00
CA VAL A 248 -14.90 -9.10 22.90
C VAL A 248 -15.25 -8.32 24.15
N ARG A 249 -16.50 -8.48 24.61
CA ARG A 249 -16.97 -7.89 25.85
C ARG A 249 -16.40 -8.67 27.04
N LYS A 250 -15.71 -7.96 27.92
CA LYS A 250 -15.19 -8.46 29.20
C LYS A 250 -15.84 -7.68 30.35
N ALA A 251 -15.65 -8.14 31.60
CA ALA A 251 -16.26 -7.51 32.78
C ALA A 251 -15.95 -5.99 32.89
N GLY A 252 -14.78 -5.54 32.44
CA GLY A 252 -14.34 -4.14 32.47
C GLY A 252 -14.57 -3.33 31.19
N GLY A 253 -15.30 -3.87 30.20
CA GLY A 253 -15.55 -3.21 28.92
C GLY A 253 -15.09 -4.03 27.72
N TRP A 254 -14.84 -3.36 26.60
CA TRP A 254 -14.43 -4.01 25.36
C TRP A 254 -12.91 -4.21 25.31
N ALA A 255 -12.49 -5.41 24.93
CA ALA A 255 -11.09 -5.74 24.71
C ALA A 255 -10.87 -6.28 23.30
N MET A 256 -9.76 -5.89 22.67
CA MET A 256 -9.39 -6.38 21.35
C MET A 256 -9.01 -7.86 21.44
N LYS A 257 -9.71 -8.71 20.69
CA LYS A 257 -9.46 -10.16 20.58
C LYS A 257 -8.56 -10.47 19.38
N HIS A 258 -8.80 -9.80 18.25
CA HIS A 258 -8.01 -9.99 17.04
C HIS A 258 -7.77 -8.63 16.35
N PRO A 259 -6.52 -8.12 16.34
CA PRO A 259 -6.18 -6.82 15.75
C PRO A 259 -6.17 -6.78 14.21
N PHE A 260 -6.09 -7.93 13.52
CA PHE A 260 -5.72 -8.03 12.11
C PHE A 260 -6.77 -8.78 11.26
N LEU A 261 -8.06 -8.48 11.42
CA LEU A 261 -9.07 -9.02 10.49
C LEU A 261 -8.88 -8.46 9.08
N ALA A 262 -8.52 -7.18 8.98
CA ALA A 262 -7.98 -6.58 7.78
C ALA A 262 -6.99 -5.46 8.17
N LEU A 263 -5.93 -5.29 7.38
CA LEU A 263 -4.98 -4.18 7.50
C LEU A 263 -5.45 -3.00 6.63
N LEU A 264 -5.19 -1.77 7.06
CA LEU A 264 -5.39 -0.57 6.24
C LEU A 264 -4.02 0.00 5.88
N GLU A 265 -3.83 0.26 4.59
CA GLU A 265 -2.65 0.94 4.06
C GLU A 265 -3.15 2.09 3.18
N ALA A 266 -2.99 3.32 3.66
CA ALA A 266 -3.37 4.52 2.95
C ALA A 266 -2.17 5.10 2.21
N LYS A 267 -2.44 5.79 1.11
CA LYS A 267 -1.45 6.58 0.38
C LYS A 267 -2.01 7.97 0.09
N ARG A 268 -1.14 8.97 0.17
CA ARG A 268 -1.44 10.36 -0.24
C ARG A 268 -1.96 10.44 -1.68
N ALA A 269 -1.30 9.74 -2.60
CA ALA A 269 -1.65 9.70 -4.01
C ALA A 269 -1.11 8.43 -4.67
N PHE A 270 -1.88 7.89 -5.62
CA PHE A 270 -1.32 6.99 -6.62
C PHE A 270 -0.57 7.84 -7.63
N LYS A 271 0.65 7.43 -7.98
CA LYS A 271 1.48 8.13 -8.97
C LYS A 271 0.83 8.19 -10.35
N GLN A 272 -0.10 7.26 -10.64
CA GLN A 272 -0.73 7.10 -11.95
C GLN A 272 -2.20 6.72 -11.78
N ILE A 273 -3.07 7.37 -12.56
CA ILE A 273 -4.49 7.04 -12.70
C ILE A 273 -4.72 6.74 -14.18
N TYR A 274 -5.26 5.56 -14.47
CA TYR A 274 -5.66 5.16 -15.81
C TYR A 274 -7.13 5.52 -16.00
N PHE A 275 -7.46 6.37 -16.96
CA PHE A 275 -8.84 6.61 -17.32
C PHE A 275 -9.28 5.56 -18.34
N ASP A 276 -10.36 4.86 -18.01
CA ASP A 276 -11.01 3.94 -18.92
C ASP A 276 -11.73 4.75 -20.01
N GLU A 277 -11.20 4.72 -21.23
CA GLU A 277 -11.67 5.54 -22.36
C GLU A 277 -13.16 5.34 -22.71
N HIS A 278 -13.75 4.19 -22.33
CA HIS A 278 -15.14 3.88 -22.64
C HIS A 278 -16.11 4.38 -21.55
N THR A 279 -15.64 4.41 -20.30
CA THR A 279 -16.48 4.74 -19.14
C THR A 279 -16.15 6.11 -18.52
N GLY A 280 -15.00 6.70 -18.88
CA GLY A 280 -14.46 7.91 -18.25
C GLY A 280 -13.99 7.69 -16.81
N GLU A 281 -14.05 6.47 -16.28
CA GLU A 281 -13.68 6.18 -14.89
C GLU A 281 -12.16 6.16 -14.71
N GLY A 282 -11.67 7.02 -13.81
CA GLY A 282 -10.30 6.99 -13.34
C GLY A 282 -10.05 5.77 -12.45
N LYS A 283 -9.21 4.85 -12.91
CA LYS A 283 -8.75 3.66 -12.20
C LYS A 283 -7.32 3.91 -11.70
N PRO A 284 -7.10 4.08 -10.38
CA PRO A 284 -5.75 4.20 -9.87
C PRO A 284 -4.93 2.94 -10.15
N ILE A 285 -3.71 3.16 -10.59
CA ILE A 285 -2.75 2.11 -10.87
C ILE A 285 -1.90 1.95 -9.61
N ALA A 286 -2.12 0.83 -8.90
CA ALA A 286 -1.23 0.44 -7.82
C ALA A 286 0.15 0.14 -8.42
N SER A 287 1.16 0.90 -7.97
CA SER A 287 2.54 0.68 -8.37
C SER A 287 3.07 -0.65 -7.82
N ASN A 288 4.14 -1.19 -8.43
CA ASN A 288 4.79 -2.38 -7.91
C ASN A 288 5.32 -2.14 -6.49
N GLU A 289 5.76 -0.92 -6.19
CA GLU A 289 6.22 -0.51 -4.87
C GLU A 289 5.08 -0.57 -3.85
N THR A 290 3.89 -0.06 -4.20
CA THR A 290 2.70 -0.16 -3.32
C THR A 290 2.34 -1.62 -3.06
N LEU A 291 2.33 -2.45 -4.11
CA LEU A 291 2.05 -3.88 -3.95
C LEU A 291 3.11 -4.60 -3.12
N ALA A 292 4.39 -4.23 -3.26
CA ALA A 292 5.50 -4.78 -2.50
C ALA A 292 5.42 -4.39 -1.03
N GLN A 293 5.09 -3.14 -0.74
CA GLN A 293 4.86 -2.67 0.62
C GLN A 293 3.70 -3.42 1.27
N CYS A 294 2.55 -3.48 0.60
CA CYS A 294 1.39 -4.27 1.00
C CYS A 294 1.80 -5.73 1.33
N LEU A 295 2.53 -6.39 0.42
CA LEU A 295 3.02 -7.75 0.66
C LEU A 295 3.93 -7.82 1.90
N GLY A 296 4.83 -6.86 2.07
CA GLY A 296 5.74 -6.78 3.22
C GLY A 296 4.99 -6.65 4.53
N GLU A 297 4.01 -5.75 4.61
CA GLU A 297 3.16 -5.59 5.79
C GLU A 297 2.38 -6.85 6.12
N ALA A 298 1.80 -7.50 5.11
CA ALA A 298 1.12 -8.78 5.28
C ALA A 298 2.08 -9.85 5.83
N VAL A 299 3.26 -10.03 5.21
CA VAL A 299 4.24 -11.05 5.62
C VAL A 299 4.78 -10.79 7.03
N VAL A 300 5.14 -9.55 7.35
CA VAL A 300 5.71 -9.17 8.66
C VAL A 300 4.66 -9.32 9.75
N THR A 301 3.44 -8.80 9.53
CA THR A 301 2.33 -8.95 10.48
C THR A 301 2.01 -10.42 10.74
N TRP A 302 2.02 -11.24 9.68
CA TRP A 302 1.78 -12.66 9.79
C TRP A 302 2.80 -13.36 10.69
N ARG A 303 4.08 -13.10 10.43
CA ARG A 303 5.18 -13.77 11.12
C ARG A 303 5.37 -13.27 12.55
N ALA A 304 5.10 -12.00 12.81
CA ALA A 304 5.13 -11.43 14.16
C ALA A 304 4.00 -11.96 15.06
N ASN A 305 2.90 -12.48 14.47
CA ASN A 305 1.70 -12.85 15.22
C ASN A 305 1.28 -14.32 14.94
N PRO A 306 1.99 -15.30 15.51
CA PRO A 306 1.80 -16.73 15.21
C PRO A 306 0.39 -17.24 15.56
N ASP A 307 -0.29 -16.65 16.53
CA ASP A 307 -1.65 -17.02 16.94
C ASP A 307 -2.69 -16.78 15.83
N TYR A 308 -2.41 -15.85 14.92
CA TYR A 308 -3.26 -15.56 13.76
C TYR A 308 -2.69 -16.18 12.48
N SER A 309 -1.62 -16.96 12.59
CA SER A 309 -0.87 -17.41 11.42
C SER A 309 -1.59 -18.46 10.55
N GLN A 310 -2.69 -19.03 11.05
CA GLN A 310 -3.54 -19.95 10.27
C GLN A 310 -4.56 -19.25 9.37
N GLN A 311 -4.67 -17.92 9.45
CA GLN A 311 -5.66 -17.15 8.69
C GLN A 311 -5.01 -16.47 7.47
N ASP A 312 -5.81 -16.29 6.41
CA ASP A 312 -5.43 -15.44 5.29
C ASP A 312 -5.44 -13.96 5.72
N ILE A 313 -4.67 -13.12 5.03
CA ILE A 313 -4.59 -11.69 5.34
C ILE A 313 -5.41 -10.89 4.34
N PHE A 314 -6.31 -10.06 4.88
CA PHE A 314 -7.03 -9.06 4.10
C PHE A 314 -6.38 -7.70 4.29
N MET A 315 -6.37 -6.92 3.22
CA MET A 315 -5.85 -5.56 3.25
C MET A 315 -6.72 -4.62 2.44
N ILE A 316 -6.85 -3.41 2.95
CA ILE A 316 -7.57 -2.30 2.37
C ILE A 316 -6.51 -1.29 1.97
N ALA A 317 -6.18 -1.25 0.67
CA ALA A 317 -5.32 -0.20 0.14
C ALA A 317 -6.19 0.99 -0.25
N ALA A 318 -5.87 2.17 0.27
CA ALA A 318 -6.68 3.36 0.11
C ALA A 318 -5.86 4.53 -0.43
N THR A 319 -6.44 5.32 -1.32
CA THR A 319 -5.87 6.61 -1.73
C THR A 319 -7.00 7.57 -2.02
N ASN A 320 -7.08 8.66 -1.26
CA ASN A 320 -8.17 9.61 -1.36
C ASN A 320 -9.54 8.88 -1.25
N SER A 321 -10.40 8.95 -2.27
CA SER A 321 -11.70 8.28 -2.29
C SER A 321 -11.66 6.87 -2.91
N PHE A 322 -10.49 6.40 -3.32
CA PHE A 322 -10.32 5.07 -3.92
C PHE A 322 -9.96 4.03 -2.88
N LEU A 323 -10.65 2.90 -2.93
CA LEU A 323 -10.42 1.73 -2.09
C LEU A 323 -10.17 0.50 -2.94
N ARG A 324 -9.19 -0.32 -2.55
CA ARG A 324 -8.93 -1.63 -3.13
C ARG A 324 -8.74 -2.66 -2.02
N PHE A 325 -9.56 -3.70 -2.07
CA PHE A 325 -9.42 -4.84 -1.19
C PHE A 325 -8.47 -5.88 -1.81
N MET A 326 -7.54 -6.38 -1.01
CA MET A 326 -6.59 -7.42 -1.37
C MET A 326 -6.72 -8.60 -0.41
N HIS A 327 -6.49 -9.80 -0.92
CA HIS A 327 -6.54 -11.05 -0.16
C HIS A 327 -5.27 -11.85 -0.43
N PHE A 328 -4.42 -11.99 0.58
CA PHE A 328 -3.19 -12.74 0.54
C PHE A 328 -3.44 -14.14 1.09
N ARG A 329 -3.24 -15.16 0.23
CA ARG A 329 -3.51 -16.57 0.54
C ARG A 329 -2.28 -17.29 1.07
N ARG A 330 -2.48 -18.08 2.11
CA ARG A 330 -1.43 -18.86 2.78
C ARG A 330 -0.66 -19.83 1.88
N ASN A 331 -1.27 -20.45 0.88
CA ASN A 331 -0.59 -21.42 0.01
C ASN A 331 0.56 -20.81 -0.82
N ALA A 332 0.55 -19.49 -1.03
CA ALA A 332 1.66 -18.76 -1.63
C ALA A 332 2.75 -18.42 -0.62
N LEU A 333 2.37 -18.19 0.65
CA LEU A 333 3.26 -17.66 1.68
C LEU A 333 3.88 -18.75 2.59
N CYS A 334 3.35 -19.97 2.64
CA CYS A 334 3.97 -21.07 3.42
C CYS A 334 5.35 -21.47 2.88
N HIS A 335 5.57 -21.40 1.56
CA HIS A 335 6.89 -21.59 0.96
C HIS A 335 7.84 -20.44 1.31
N ILE A 336 7.33 -19.21 1.39
CA ILE A 336 8.10 -18.04 1.81
C ILE A 336 8.52 -18.15 3.27
N LEU A 337 7.62 -18.56 4.16
CA LEU A 337 7.97 -18.78 5.57
C LEU A 337 8.94 -19.95 5.74
N ALA A 338 8.83 -21.00 4.92
CA ALA A 338 9.82 -22.07 4.90
C ALA A 338 11.19 -21.56 4.42
N LEU A 339 11.25 -20.70 3.41
CA LEU A 339 12.47 -20.04 2.93
C LEU A 339 13.07 -19.09 3.96
N LEU A 340 12.23 -18.31 4.67
CA LEU A 340 12.67 -17.42 5.74
C LEU A 340 13.17 -18.19 6.97
N ARG A 341 12.54 -19.32 7.31
CA ARG A 341 13.03 -20.23 8.37
C ARG A 341 14.31 -20.94 7.95
N TRP A 342 14.42 -21.33 6.68
CA TRP A 342 15.64 -21.90 6.12
C TRP A 342 16.80 -20.90 6.19
N HIS A 343 16.54 -19.63 5.84
CA HIS A 343 17.53 -18.56 5.94
C HIS A 343 18.01 -18.34 7.39
N ASP A 344 17.09 -18.24 8.37
CA ASP A 344 17.49 -18.07 9.77
C ASP A 344 18.36 -19.22 10.28
N ALA A 345 18.11 -20.45 9.83
CA ALA A 345 18.91 -21.62 10.18
C ALA A 345 20.29 -21.65 9.52
N HIS A 346 20.47 -21.02 8.35
CA HIS A 346 21.75 -21.01 7.63
C HIS A 346 22.60 -19.78 7.98
N SER A 347 22.00 -18.63 8.33
CA SER A 347 22.73 -17.48 8.87
C SER A 347 23.36 -17.74 10.25
N THR A 348 22.82 -18.70 11.01
CA THR A 348 23.41 -19.10 12.31
C THR A 348 24.59 -20.06 12.15
N LEU A 349 24.66 -20.82 11.04
CA LEU A 349 25.75 -21.76 10.78
C LEU A 349 27.02 -21.04 10.30
N GLU A 350 26.89 -20.02 9.45
CA GLU A 350 28.05 -19.25 8.95
C GLU A 350 28.78 -18.43 10.03
N LEU A 351 28.12 -18.11 11.14
CA LEU A 351 28.74 -17.46 12.30
C LEU A 351 29.45 -18.45 13.25
N SER A 352 29.25 -19.75 13.07
CA SER A 352 29.85 -20.79 13.94
C SER A 352 31.09 -21.46 13.35
N GLU A 353 31.36 -21.31 12.04
CA GLU A 353 32.53 -21.90 11.37
C GLU A 353 33.73 -20.94 11.28
N GLY A 354 33.64 -19.74 11.85
CA GLY A 354 34.70 -18.72 11.80
C GLY A 354 35.71 -18.71 12.96
N GLN A 355 35.69 -19.72 13.83
CA GLN A 355 36.60 -19.80 14.98
C GLN A 355 37.39 -21.11 14.94
N GLU A 356 38.24 -21.25 13.92
CA GLU A 356 39.38 -22.16 13.98
C GLU A 356 40.43 -21.52 14.91
N ASP A 357 40.51 -22.07 16.13
CA ASP A 357 41.59 -21.81 17.08
C ASP A 357 42.93 -22.24 16.47
N THR A 358 43.63 -21.29 15.84
CA THR A 358 45.08 -21.37 15.69
C THR A 358 45.72 -21.01 17.03
N ASP A 359 45.88 -22.00 17.91
CA ASP A 359 46.75 -21.90 19.09
C ASP A 359 48.08 -22.59 18.75
N ASP A 360 48.91 -21.84 18.05
CA ASP A 360 50.29 -22.18 17.70
C ASP A 360 51.18 -21.34 18.63
N SER A 361 51.52 -21.90 19.80
CA SER A 361 52.54 -21.31 20.68
C SER A 361 53.67 -22.31 20.92
N MET A 362 54.83 -21.86 20.47
CA MET A 362 56.09 -22.57 20.38
C MET A 362 56.67 -22.94 21.73
N GLU A 363 57.38 -24.07 21.74
CA GLU A 363 58.43 -24.43 22.68
C GLU A 363 59.46 -23.29 22.82
N GLU A 364 59.77 -22.91 24.06
CA GLU A 364 61.07 -22.34 24.41
C GLU A 364 61.65 -23.17 25.58
N ASP A 365 62.58 -24.05 25.25
CA ASP A 365 63.67 -24.44 26.14
C ASP A 365 64.59 -23.22 26.36
N ILE A 366 65.08 -23.02 27.60
CA ILE A 366 66.50 -22.96 27.98
C ILE A 366 66.65 -22.38 29.41
N GLU A 367 67.38 -23.16 30.22
CA GLU A 367 68.05 -22.93 31.53
C GLU A 367 67.26 -22.90 32.85
#